data_AF-A0A502XG43-F1
#
_entry.id   AF-A0A502XG43-F1
#
_cell.length_a   1.000
_cell.length_b   1.000
_cell.length_c   1.000
_cell.angle_alpha   90.00
_cell.angle_beta   90.00
_cell.angle_gamma   90.00
#
_symmetry.space_group_name_H-M   'P 1'
#
loop_
_entity.id
_entity.type
_entity.pdbx_description
1 polymer ?
#
loop_
_entity_poly.entity_id
_entity_poly.type
_entity_poly.pdbx_seq_one_letter_code
_entity_poly.pdbx_strand_id
1 'polypeptide(L)'
;MITWALKPIWLAVISDARSWPQFSIDIIPSMLGFSMGGMAIMLAFSNAKIFKTIAEDGKSTSYFMKIISNFFHFILAQTFSIMFALFSVAYSNDYLSFVGFWSLIYAMLVGLATAGQLLMTAQIFNAAASVMKDGDDG
;
A
#
# COMPACT_ATOMS: atom_id res chain seq x y z
N MET A 1 -7.19 24.90 9.46
CA MET A 1 -7.33 26.31 9.04
C MET A 1 -6.48 26.68 7.82
N ILE A 2 -5.34 26.04 7.54
CA ILE A 2 -4.53 26.31 6.33
C ILE A 2 -5.22 25.93 5.01
N THR A 3 -6.11 24.93 5.02
CA THR A 3 -6.77 24.42 3.81
C THR A 3 -7.86 25.32 3.22
N TRP A 4 -8.47 26.18 4.04
CA TRP A 4 -9.52 27.12 3.58
C TRP A 4 -8.95 28.35 2.89
N ALA A 5 -7.71 28.75 3.23
CA ALA A 5 -7.05 29.91 2.64
C ALA A 5 -6.45 29.65 1.26
N LEU A 6 -6.29 28.38 0.84
CA LEU A 6 -5.47 27.99 -0.32
C LEU A 6 -6.24 27.50 -1.55
N LYS A 7 -7.58 27.63 -1.61
CA LYS A 7 -8.44 26.93 -2.59
C LYS A 7 -8.11 25.43 -2.61
N PRO A 8 -8.74 24.63 -1.74
CA PRO A 8 -8.32 23.26 -1.56
C PRO A 8 -8.35 22.47 -2.86
N ILE A 9 -7.28 21.69 -3.11
CA ILE A 9 -7.11 20.92 -4.36
C ILE A 9 -8.29 19.97 -4.62
N TRP A 10 -8.96 19.47 -3.56
CA TRP A 10 -10.15 18.64 -3.72
C TRP A 10 -11.39 19.38 -4.25
N LEU A 11 -11.39 20.72 -4.26
CA LEU A 11 -12.39 21.56 -4.92
C LEU A 11 -11.85 22.21 -6.20
N ALA A 12 -10.60 21.95 -6.59
CA ALA A 12 -10.03 22.49 -7.82
C ALA A 12 -10.71 21.83 -9.02
N VAL A 13 -11.32 22.66 -9.87
CA VAL A 13 -12.00 22.26 -11.10
C VAL A 13 -11.12 22.65 -12.28
N ILE A 14 -10.85 21.69 -13.16
CA ILE A 14 -10.17 21.89 -14.44
C ILE A 14 -11.12 21.35 -15.51
N SER A 15 -11.52 22.20 -16.47
CA SER A 15 -12.40 21.81 -17.57
C SER A 15 -13.72 21.16 -17.10
N ASP A 16 -14.45 21.85 -16.21
CA ASP A 16 -15.76 21.45 -15.66
C ASP A 16 -15.81 20.19 -14.78
N ALA A 17 -14.67 19.52 -14.55
CA ALA A 17 -14.54 18.39 -13.63
C ALA A 17 -13.52 18.67 -12.52
N ARG A 18 -13.69 18.03 -11.37
CA ARG A 18 -12.68 18.09 -10.31
C ARG A 18 -11.40 17.42 -10.79
N SER A 19 -10.25 17.98 -10.45
CA SER A 19 -8.95 17.50 -10.94
C SER A 19 -8.43 16.27 -10.19
N TRP A 20 -8.71 16.17 -8.88
CA TRP A 20 -8.16 15.10 -8.06
C TRP A 20 -8.57 13.66 -8.46
N PRO A 21 -9.81 13.38 -8.94
CA PRO A 21 -10.17 12.02 -9.35
C PRO A 21 -9.29 11.53 -10.49
N GLN A 22 -8.91 12.41 -11.42
CA GLN A 22 -8.00 12.07 -12.52
C GLN A 22 -6.63 11.64 -11.98
N PHE A 23 -6.06 12.38 -11.02
CA PHE A 23 -4.81 11.97 -10.37
C PHE A 23 -4.91 10.59 -9.69
N SER A 24 -6.05 10.30 -9.06
CA SER A 24 -6.27 8.98 -8.46
C SER A 24 -6.32 7.87 -9.51
N ILE A 25 -6.98 8.11 -10.65
CA ILE A 25 -7.10 7.15 -11.75
C ILE A 25 -5.75 6.94 -12.44
N ASP A 26 -4.90 7.96 -12.51
CA ASP A 26 -3.59 7.86 -13.17
C ASP A 26 -2.52 7.21 -12.28
N ILE A 27 -2.50 7.52 -10.98
CA ILE A 27 -1.41 7.11 -10.07
C ILE A 27 -1.70 5.77 -9.39
N ILE A 28 -2.92 5.58 -8.87
CA ILE A 28 -3.22 4.45 -7.99
C ILE A 28 -3.14 3.09 -8.69
N PRO A 29 -3.57 2.90 -9.95
CA PRO A 29 -3.44 1.60 -10.62
C PRO A 29 -2.01 1.07 -10.68
N SER A 30 -1.03 1.94 -10.94
CA SER A 30 0.39 1.55 -10.94
C SER A 30 0.87 1.12 -9.55
N MET A 31 0.47 1.84 -8.50
CA MET A 31 0.80 1.50 -7.11
C MET A 31 0.11 0.20 -6.63
N LEU A 32 -1.11 -0.03 -7.10
CA LEU A 32 -1.89 -1.23 -6.84
C LEU A 32 -1.25 -2.45 -7.52
N GLY A 33 -0.84 -2.31 -8.79
CA GLY A 33 -0.06 -3.32 -9.50
C GLY A 33 1.24 -3.67 -8.78
N PHE A 34 1.98 -2.67 -8.29
CA PHE A 34 3.18 -2.89 -7.48
C PHE A 34 2.88 -3.65 -6.19
N SER A 35 1.81 -3.28 -5.47
CA SER A 35 1.44 -3.89 -4.18
C SER A 35 0.99 -5.34 -4.35
N MET A 36 0.16 -5.62 -5.37
CA MET A 36 -0.24 -6.99 -5.72
C MET A 36 0.95 -7.83 -6.19
N GLY A 37 1.83 -7.26 -7.03
CA GLY A 37 3.03 -7.94 -7.49
C GLY A 37 3.97 -8.31 -6.34
N GLY A 38 4.21 -7.38 -5.42
CA GLY A 38 5.00 -7.63 -4.21
C GLY A 38 4.41 -8.73 -3.34
N MET A 39 3.09 -8.70 -3.11
CA MET A 39 2.38 -9.75 -2.38
C MET A 39 2.48 -11.12 -3.08
N ALA A 40 2.29 -11.16 -4.40
CA ALA A 40 2.38 -12.39 -5.19
C ALA A 40 3.78 -13.01 -5.13
N ILE A 41 4.84 -12.19 -5.24
CA ILE A 41 6.23 -12.64 -5.08
C ILE A 41 6.45 -13.22 -3.69
N MET A 42 6.00 -12.55 -2.63
CA MET A 42 6.14 -13.04 -1.26
C MET A 42 5.41 -14.38 -1.04
N LEU A 43 4.23 -14.56 -1.63
CA LEU A 43 3.49 -15.82 -1.56
C LEU A 43 4.17 -16.94 -2.38
N ALA A 44 4.72 -16.61 -3.56
CA ALA A 44 5.38 -17.57 -4.44
C ALA A 44 6.64 -18.19 -3.80
N PHE A 45 7.37 -17.43 -2.98
CA PHE A 45 8.58 -17.91 -2.30
C PHE A 45 8.34 -18.44 -0.87
N SER A 46 7.08 -18.63 -0.47
CA SER A 46 6.71 -19.08 0.89
C SER A 46 7.32 -20.42 1.33
N ASN A 47 7.75 -21.27 0.39
CA ASN A 47 8.39 -22.56 0.67
C ASN A 47 9.92 -22.48 0.89
N ALA A 48 10.56 -21.33 0.66
CA ALA A 48 12.00 -21.22 0.89
C ALA A 48 12.32 -21.29 2.39
N LYS A 49 13.49 -21.84 2.74
CA LYS A 49 13.94 -22.09 4.14
C LYS A 49 13.81 -20.83 5.02
N ILE A 50 14.07 -19.66 4.45
CA ILE A 50 13.94 -18.34 5.08
C ILE A 50 12.48 -17.98 5.40
N PHE A 51 11.54 -18.34 4.52
CA PHE A 51 10.10 -18.10 4.70
C PHE A 51 9.50 -19.02 5.77
N LYS A 52 10.02 -20.25 5.88
CA LYS A 52 9.67 -21.15 6.98
C LYS A 52 10.05 -20.55 8.36
N THR A 53 11.19 -19.88 8.45
CA THR A 53 11.62 -19.19 9.68
C THR A 53 10.69 -18.05 10.05
N ILE A 54 10.32 -17.18 9.10
CA ILE A 54 9.41 -16.04 9.39
C ILE A 54 7.93 -16.44 9.50
N ALA A 55 7.56 -17.64 9.05
CA ALA A 55 6.23 -18.21 9.26
C ALA A 55 6.03 -18.73 10.69
N GLU A 56 7.10 -18.81 11.50
CA GLU A 56 7.06 -19.19 12.92
C GLU A 56 6.17 -20.43 13.19
N ASP A 57 6.40 -21.52 12.46
CA ASP A 57 5.63 -22.77 12.55
C ASP A 57 4.11 -22.61 12.30
N GLY A 58 3.72 -21.62 11.51
CA GLY A 58 2.33 -21.38 11.13
C GLY A 58 1.53 -20.60 12.17
N LYS A 59 2.18 -19.89 13.10
CA LYS A 59 1.49 -18.99 14.04
C LYS A 59 0.69 -17.93 13.28
N SER A 60 -0.53 -17.68 13.74
CA SER A 60 -1.42 -16.65 13.19
C SER A 60 -0.85 -15.24 13.30
N THR A 61 0.06 -15.01 14.25
CA THR A 61 0.76 -13.73 14.48
C THR A 61 2.17 -13.71 13.89
N SER A 62 2.52 -14.65 13.01
CA SER A 62 3.85 -14.74 12.41
C SER A 62 4.20 -13.49 11.61
N TYR A 63 5.50 -13.20 11.50
CA TYR A 63 5.98 -12.08 10.69
C TYR A 63 5.52 -12.19 9.23
N PHE A 64 5.47 -13.40 8.67
CA PHE A 64 4.89 -13.64 7.35
C PHE A 64 3.43 -13.19 7.26
N MET A 65 2.57 -13.58 8.20
CA MET A 65 1.16 -13.16 8.22
C MET A 65 1.02 -11.65 8.37
N LYS A 66 1.88 -11.01 9.16
CA LYS A 66 1.92 -9.55 9.29
C LYS A 66 2.26 -8.88 7.95
N ILE A 67 3.21 -9.43 7.19
CA ILE A 67 3.55 -8.90 5.87
C ILE A 67 2.35 -8.98 4.92
N ILE A 68 1.75 -10.17 4.82
CA ILE A 68 0.62 -10.43 3.91
C ILE A 68 -0.60 -9.59 4.29
N SER A 69 -0.92 -9.47 5.58
CA SER A 69 -2.02 -8.62 6.07
C SER A 69 -1.81 -7.15 5.73
N ASN A 70 -0.58 -6.65 5.87
CA ASN A 70 -0.27 -5.27 5.50
C ASN A 70 -0.40 -5.05 3.98
N PHE A 71 0.12 -5.95 3.14
CA PHE A 71 -0.08 -5.88 1.69
C PHE A 71 -1.56 -5.87 1.30
N PHE A 72 -2.37 -6.72 1.94
CA PHE A 72 -3.81 -6.75 1.73
C PHE A 72 -4.47 -5.42 2.11
N HIS A 73 -4.13 -4.85 3.26
CA HIS A 73 -4.59 -3.53 3.68
C HIS A 73 -4.21 -2.43 2.69
N PHE A 74 -3.02 -2.51 2.11
CA PHE A 74 -2.52 -1.54 1.12
C PHE A 74 -3.34 -1.57 -0.17
N ILE A 75 -3.61 -2.78 -0.69
CA ILE A 75 -4.46 -3.00 -1.86
C ILE A 75 -5.88 -2.50 -1.59
N LEU A 76 -6.41 -2.76 -0.38
CA LEU A 76 -7.74 -2.32 0.03
C LEU A 76 -7.84 -0.79 0.02
N ALA A 77 -6.89 -0.09 0.63
CA ALA A 77 -6.85 1.37 0.67
C ALA A 77 -6.77 2.00 -0.73
N GLN A 78 -5.92 1.43 -1.60
CA GLN A 78 -5.78 1.86 -3.00
C GLN A 78 -7.08 1.62 -3.79
N THR A 79 -7.73 0.47 -3.60
CA THR A 79 -9.01 0.15 -4.26
C THR A 79 -10.11 1.11 -3.84
N PHE A 80 -10.22 1.43 -2.54
CA PHE A 80 -11.18 2.43 -2.05
C PHE A 80 -10.93 3.82 -2.65
N SER A 81 -9.67 4.25 -2.78
CA SER A 81 -9.34 5.52 -3.43
C SER A 81 -9.88 5.61 -4.85
N ILE A 82 -9.70 4.55 -5.66
CA ILE A 82 -10.23 4.50 -7.03
C ILE A 82 -11.76 4.54 -7.03
N MET A 83 -12.42 3.78 -6.14
CA MET A 83 -13.89 3.81 -6.05
C MET A 83 -14.42 5.21 -5.72
N PHE A 84 -13.81 5.91 -4.76
CA PHE A 84 -14.21 7.29 -4.45
C PHE A 84 -13.94 8.26 -5.60
N ALA A 85 -12.85 8.07 -6.36
CA ALA A 85 -12.57 8.86 -7.54
C ALA A 85 -13.65 8.67 -8.61
N LEU A 86 -14.03 7.42 -8.92
CA LEU A 86 -15.10 7.11 -9.86
C LEU A 86 -16.44 7.70 -9.42
N PHE A 87 -16.78 7.58 -8.14
CA PHE A 87 -18.01 8.20 -7.62
C PHE A 87 -17.96 9.73 -7.69
N SER A 88 -16.81 10.36 -7.49
CA SER A 88 -16.67 11.83 -7.62
C SER A 88 -16.73 12.34 -9.05
N VAL A 89 -16.36 11.49 -10.03
CA VAL A 89 -16.60 11.78 -11.45
C VAL A 89 -18.08 11.68 -11.78
N ALA A 90 -18.78 10.67 -11.25
CA ALA A 90 -20.20 10.45 -11.51
C ALA A 90 -21.11 11.45 -10.77
N TYR A 91 -20.75 11.85 -9.56
CA TYR A 91 -21.56 12.70 -8.68
C TYR A 91 -20.73 13.86 -8.14
N SER A 92 -21.08 15.08 -8.55
CA SER A 92 -20.45 16.30 -8.01
C SER A 92 -20.99 16.60 -6.61
N ASN A 93 -20.33 16.05 -5.58
CA ASN A 93 -20.67 16.27 -4.17
C ASN A 93 -19.42 16.64 -3.36
N ASP A 94 -19.43 17.77 -2.67
CA ASP A 94 -18.25 18.30 -1.96
C ASP A 94 -17.76 17.38 -0.83
N TYR A 95 -18.67 16.73 -0.10
CA TYR A 95 -18.33 15.78 0.95
C TYR A 95 -17.64 14.54 0.38
N LEU A 96 -18.16 14.02 -0.73
CA LEU A 96 -17.56 12.91 -1.46
C LEU A 96 -16.16 13.27 -1.98
N SER A 97 -15.98 14.51 -2.45
CA SER A 97 -14.68 15.04 -2.85
C SER A 97 -13.67 15.04 -1.72
N PHE A 98 -14.09 15.53 -0.56
CA PHE A 98 -13.24 15.66 0.61
C PHE A 98 -12.79 14.27 1.09
N VAL A 99 -13.74 13.34 1.26
CA VAL A 99 -13.45 11.97 1.69
C VAL A 99 -12.60 11.23 0.65
N GLY A 100 -12.93 11.39 -0.63
CA GLY A 100 -12.19 10.76 -1.73
C GLY A 100 -10.76 11.27 -1.84
N PHE A 101 -10.54 12.58 -1.77
CA PHE A 101 -9.20 13.15 -1.76
C PHE A 101 -8.41 12.72 -0.53
N TRP A 102 -9.03 12.67 0.65
CA TRP A 102 -8.40 12.15 1.86
C TRP A 102 -7.97 10.68 1.67
N SER A 103 -8.84 9.86 1.07
CA SER A 103 -8.53 8.47 0.72
C SER A 103 -7.37 8.36 -0.26
N LEU A 104 -7.25 9.28 -1.23
CA LEU A 104 -6.12 9.34 -2.17
C LEU A 104 -4.79 9.59 -1.44
N ILE A 105 -4.74 10.63 -0.59
CA ILE A 105 -3.54 10.93 0.20
C ILE A 105 -3.17 9.73 1.08
N TYR A 106 -4.15 9.12 1.74
CA TYR A 106 -3.93 7.92 2.54
C TYR A 106 -3.36 6.77 1.71
N ALA A 107 -3.94 6.47 0.54
CA ALA A 107 -3.47 5.41 -0.34
C ALA A 107 -2.03 5.63 -0.83
N MET A 108 -1.65 6.89 -1.11
CA MET A 108 -0.28 7.25 -1.49
C MET A 108 0.71 7.04 -0.34
N LEU A 109 0.37 7.51 0.86
CA LEU A 109 1.20 7.35 2.06
C LEU A 109 1.38 5.87 2.43
N VAL A 110 0.31 5.09 2.27
CA VAL A 110 0.34 3.65 2.47
C VAL A 110 1.29 2.97 1.50
N GLY A 111 1.39 3.42 0.24
CA GLY A 111 2.40 2.93 -0.70
C GLY A 111 3.84 3.18 -0.24
N LEU A 112 4.12 4.32 0.40
CA LEU A 112 5.43 4.57 1.01
C LEU A 112 5.70 3.61 2.18
N ALA A 113 4.67 3.32 2.99
CA ALA A 113 4.76 2.33 4.05
C ALA A 113 5.04 0.92 3.50
N THR A 114 4.47 0.55 2.35
CA THR A 114 4.78 -0.71 1.64
C THR A 114 6.26 -0.81 1.29
N ALA A 115 6.85 0.25 0.73
CA ALA A 115 8.26 0.27 0.41
C ALA A 115 9.14 0.11 1.67
N GLY A 116 8.77 0.80 2.76
CA GLY A 116 9.44 0.65 4.05
C GLY A 116 9.34 -0.78 4.62
N GLN A 117 8.20 -1.44 4.47
CA GLN A 117 8.02 -2.82 4.90
C GLN A 117 8.87 -3.81 4.08
N LEU A 118 9.00 -3.59 2.78
CA LEU A 118 9.90 -4.38 1.93
C LEU A 118 11.36 -4.22 2.35
N LEU A 119 11.78 -2.98 2.68
CA LEU A 119 13.12 -2.72 3.21
C LEU A 119 13.36 -3.45 4.55
N MET A 120 12.40 -3.39 5.48
CA MET A 120 12.49 -4.13 6.75
C MET A 120 12.56 -5.65 6.52
N THR A 121 11.78 -6.16 5.58
CA THR A 121 11.81 -7.58 5.21
C THR A 121 13.18 -7.98 4.66
N ALA A 122 13.78 -7.14 3.81
CA ALA A 122 15.13 -7.37 3.27
C ALA A 122 16.21 -7.34 4.37
N GLN A 123 16.10 -6.43 5.35
CA GLN A 123 17.01 -6.39 6.50
C GLN A 123 16.92 -7.67 7.34
N ILE A 124 15.71 -8.18 7.57
CA ILE A 124 15.50 -9.46 8.29
C ILE A 124 16.10 -10.62 7.50
N PHE A 125 15.93 -10.67 6.18
CA PHE A 125 16.53 -11.71 5.35
C PHE A 125 18.06 -11.67 5.39
N ASN A 126 18.66 -10.48 5.35
CA ASN A 126 20.10 -10.33 5.46
C ASN A 126 20.63 -10.78 6.84
N ALA A 127 19.94 -10.42 7.92
CA ALA A 127 20.31 -10.81 9.28
C ALA A 127 20.12 -12.32 9.53
N ALA A 128 19.06 -12.92 9.00
CA ALA A 128 18.84 -14.36 9.11
C ALA A 128 19.88 -15.16 8.31
N ALA A 129 20.31 -14.65 7.14
CA ALA A 129 21.37 -15.28 6.35
C ALA A 129 22.73 -15.30 7.09
N SER A 130 23.07 -14.25 7.85
CA SER A 130 24.31 -14.25 8.65
C SER A 130 24.28 -15.26 9.79
N VAL A 131 23.13 -15.42 10.47
CA VAL A 131 22.99 -16.39 11.56
C VAL A 131 23.03 -17.83 11.05
N MET A 132 22.43 -18.11 9.89
CA MET A 132 22.48 -19.44 9.29
C MET A 132 23.90 -19.88 8.91
N LYS A 133 24.76 -18.93 8.53
CA LYS A 133 26.15 -19.22 8.16
C LYS A 133 26.98 -19.69 9.36
N ASP A 134 26.80 -19.06 10.53
CA ASP A 134 27.54 -19.43 11.75
C ASP A 134 27.11 -20.79 12.33
N GLY A 135 25.92 -21.30 11.98
CA GLY A 135 25.38 -22.56 12.49
C GLY A 135 25.76 -23.82 11.70
N ASP A 136 26.24 -23.67 10.46
CA ASP A 136 26.74 -24.79 9.62
C ASP A 136 28.26 -25.04 9.82
N ASP A 137 28.94 -24.16 10.56
CA ASP A 137 30.39 -24.22 10.83
C ASP A 137 30.75 -24.91 12.18
N GLY A 138 29.79 -25.60 12.84
CA GLY A 138 29.97 -26.31 14.12
C GLY A 138 29.34 -27.71 14.12
#